data_AF-A0A183MFM7-F1
#
_entry.id   AF-A0A183MFM7-F1
#
_cell.length_a   1.000
_cell.length_b   1.000
_cell.length_c   1.000
_cell.angle_alpha   90.00
_cell.angle_beta   90.00
_cell.angle_gamma   90.00
#
_symmetry.space_group_name_H-M   'P 1'
#
loop_
_entity.id
_entity.type
_entity.pdbx_description
1 polymer ?
#
loop_
_entity_poly.entity_id
_entity_poly.type
_entity_poly.pdbx_seq_one_letter_code
_entity_poly.pdbx_strand_id
1 'polypeptide(L)'
;MERQQTEPIPVKKVTVKDLSQIPSNHGTTPGGTLFSTTPGGTRIIYERDFILNCRNSPVARTPPSDMIYLPEITPPSLNNDKTVHPCNGHKVKDSLNVPESTSNDHNRLSKGEEAPFEMDI
;
A
#
# COMPACT_ATOMS: atom_id res chain seq x y z
N MET A 1 -3.00 25.12 36.10
CA MET A 1 -3.45 24.79 34.73
C MET A 1 -4.37 23.58 34.84
N GLU A 2 -5.68 23.80 34.76
CA GLU A 2 -6.65 22.69 34.68
C GLU A 2 -6.44 21.96 33.35
N ARG A 3 -6.29 20.63 33.41
CA ARG A 3 -6.30 19.80 32.22
C ARG A 3 -7.75 19.70 31.75
N GLN A 4 -8.07 20.31 30.62
CA GLN A 4 -9.36 20.07 29.97
C GLN A 4 -9.45 18.59 29.62
N GLN A 5 -10.49 17.93 30.11
CA GLN A 5 -10.76 16.52 29.83
C GLN A 5 -11.26 16.43 28.37
N THR A 6 -10.52 15.70 27.52
CA THR A 6 -10.89 15.49 26.12
C THR A 6 -11.91 14.37 26.01
N GLU A 7 -13.06 14.63 25.41
CA GLU A 7 -14.05 13.60 25.08
C GLU A 7 -13.50 12.62 24.02
N PRO A 8 -13.89 11.33 24.06
CA PRO A 8 -13.40 10.34 23.11
C PRO A 8 -13.95 10.60 21.70
N ILE A 9 -13.14 10.27 20.69
CA ILE A 9 -13.52 10.37 19.28
C ILE A 9 -14.70 9.43 18.99
N PRO A 10 -15.81 9.92 18.40
CA PRO A 10 -16.93 9.06 18.01
C PRO A 10 -16.50 7.97 17.02
N VAL A 11 -16.92 6.72 17.26
CA VAL A 11 -16.56 5.57 16.41
C VAL A 11 -17.80 4.92 15.80
N LYS A 12 -17.77 4.70 14.49
CA LYS A 12 -18.77 3.93 13.73
C LYS A 12 -18.11 2.69 13.14
N LYS A 13 -18.74 1.52 13.29
CA LYS A 13 -18.32 0.28 12.61
C LYS A 13 -19.21 0.00 11.41
N VAL A 14 -18.61 -0.43 10.31
CA VAL A 14 -19.31 -0.74 9.06
C VAL A 14 -18.86 -2.11 8.56
N THR A 15 -19.82 -3.02 8.44
CA THR A 15 -19.60 -4.31 7.76
C THR A 15 -19.53 -4.10 6.26
N VAL A 16 -18.42 -4.52 5.66
CA VAL A 16 -18.19 -4.40 4.22
C VAL A 16 -18.74 -5.63 3.51
N LYS A 17 -19.54 -5.43 2.46
CA LYS A 17 -20.01 -6.51 1.56
C LYS A 17 -19.39 -6.45 0.17
N ASP A 18 -18.85 -5.30 -0.20
CA ASP A 18 -18.21 -5.06 -1.49
C ASP A 18 -17.12 -4.00 -1.31
N LEU A 19 -16.04 -4.09 -2.11
CA LEU A 19 -14.91 -3.16 -2.05
C LEU A 19 -15.31 -1.72 -2.37
N SER A 20 -16.36 -1.51 -3.18
CA SER A 20 -16.87 -0.17 -3.49
C SER A 20 -17.38 0.61 -2.27
N GLN A 21 -17.69 -0.09 -1.17
CA GLN A 21 -18.16 0.51 0.07
C GLN A 21 -17.03 1.12 0.90
N ILE A 22 -15.77 0.76 0.60
CA ILE A 22 -14.59 1.29 1.27
C ILE A 22 -14.14 2.54 0.51
N PRO A 23 -13.99 3.70 1.18
CA PRO A 23 -13.47 4.90 0.53
C PRO A 23 -12.05 4.71 -0.01
N SER A 24 -11.71 5.36 -1.11
CA SER A 24 -10.36 5.32 -1.68
C SER A 24 -9.28 5.91 -0.76
N ASN A 25 -9.66 6.84 0.13
CA ASN A 25 -8.79 7.52 1.08
C ASN A 25 -8.80 6.90 2.50
N HIS A 26 -9.07 5.59 2.61
CA HIS A 26 -8.96 4.88 3.88
C HIS A 26 -7.49 4.74 4.32
N GLY A 27 -7.27 4.65 5.63
CA GLY A 27 -6.00 4.28 6.24
C GLY A 27 -6.04 2.85 6.76
N THR A 28 -4.85 2.28 6.98
CA THR A 28 -4.70 0.95 7.58
C THR A 28 -3.71 1.04 8.73
N THR A 29 -4.08 0.49 9.89
CA THR A 29 -3.15 0.38 11.03
C THR A 29 -2.14 -0.76 10.79
N PRO A 30 -0.99 -0.81 11.47
CA PRO A 30 -0.09 -1.98 11.40
C PRO A 30 -0.76 -3.31 11.76
N GLY A 31 -1.84 -3.29 12.56
CA GLY A 31 -2.68 -4.47 12.85
C GLY A 31 -3.64 -4.87 11.73
N GLY A 32 -3.65 -4.14 10.61
CA GLY A 32 -4.49 -4.43 9.45
C GLY A 32 -5.93 -3.95 9.55
N THR A 33 -6.26 -3.06 10.49
CA THR A 33 -7.60 -2.48 10.61
C THR A 33 -7.77 -1.33 9.64
N LEU A 34 -8.80 -1.40 8.80
CA LEU A 34 -9.17 -0.32 7.87
C LEU A 34 -10.00 0.73 8.61
N PHE A 35 -9.66 2.00 8.42
CA PHE A 35 -10.38 3.11 9.03
C PHE A 35 -10.38 4.36 8.14
N SER A 36 -11.33 5.25 8.38
CA SER A 36 -11.32 6.61 7.82
C SER A 36 -11.82 7.59 8.87
N THR A 37 -11.52 8.88 8.70
CA THR A 37 -12.05 9.94 9.54
C THR A 37 -12.80 10.93 8.66
N THR A 38 -14.06 11.17 8.98
CA THR A 38 -14.86 12.20 8.31
C THR A 38 -14.45 13.60 8.80
N PRO A 39 -14.63 14.69 8.01
CA PRO A 39 -14.35 16.06 8.48
C PRO A 39 -15.05 16.44 9.80
N GLY A 40 -16.21 15.84 10.10
CA GLY A 40 -16.90 15.99 11.39
C GLY A 40 -16.26 15.23 12.57
N GLY A 41 -15.05 14.69 12.40
CA GLY A 41 -14.29 14.04 13.47
C GLY A 41 -14.69 12.60 13.78
N THR A 42 -15.74 12.04 13.16
CA THR A 42 -16.12 10.64 13.40
C THR A 42 -15.13 9.69 12.72
N ARG A 43 -14.62 8.71 13.48
CA ARG A 43 -13.80 7.61 12.97
C ARG A 43 -14.69 6.45 12.54
N ILE A 44 -14.54 6.02 11.30
CA ILE A 44 -15.24 4.88 10.74
C ILE A 44 -14.26 3.72 10.67
N ILE A 45 -14.61 2.56 11.22
CA ILE A 45 -13.86 1.31 11.12
C ILE A 45 -14.59 0.40 10.15
N TYR A 46 -13.89 -0.03 9.09
CA TYR A 46 -14.42 -0.94 8.09
C TYR A 46 -14.00 -2.38 8.43
N GLU A 47 -14.97 -3.27 8.56
CA GLU A 47 -14.68 -4.69 8.79
C GLU A 47 -14.11 -5.32 7.52
N ARG A 48 -13.10 -6.19 7.71
CA ARG A 48 -12.35 -6.80 6.62
C ARG A 48 -12.85 -8.20 6.24
N ASP A 49 -13.92 -8.68 6.85
CA ASP A 49 -14.39 -10.06 6.73
C ASP A 49 -14.67 -10.45 5.28
N PHE A 50 -15.28 -9.56 4.50
CA PHE A 50 -15.48 -9.77 3.07
C PHE A 50 -14.16 -9.97 2.31
N ILE A 51 -13.18 -9.08 2.51
CA ILE A 51 -11.86 -9.15 1.87
C ILE A 51 -11.14 -10.44 2.28
N LEU A 52 -11.18 -10.79 3.56
CA LEU A 52 -10.59 -12.02 4.06
C LEU A 52 -11.27 -13.25 3.47
N ASN A 53 -12.58 -13.22 3.30
CA ASN A 53 -13.31 -14.33 2.69
C ASN A 53 -12.94 -14.49 1.20
N CYS A 54 -12.63 -13.41 0.48
CA CYS A 54 -12.14 -13.49 -0.90
C CYS A 54 -10.85 -14.32 -1.04
N ARG A 55 -10.04 -14.48 0.02
CA ARG A 55 -8.87 -15.39 0.03
C ARG A 55 -9.22 -16.85 -0.27
N ASN A 56 -10.46 -17.26 0.06
CA ASN A 56 -10.92 -18.64 -0.15
C ASN A 56 -11.40 -18.88 -1.58
N SER A 57 -11.47 -17.85 -2.42
CA SER A 57 -11.89 -17.98 -3.81
C SER A 57 -10.86 -18.76 -4.65
N PRO A 58 -11.30 -19.50 -5.70
CA PRO A 58 -10.36 -20.19 -6.60
C PRO A 58 -9.36 -19.25 -7.28
N VAL A 59 -9.80 -18.03 -7.62
CA VAL A 59 -8.92 -17.04 -8.28
C VAL A 59 -7.76 -16.63 -7.38
N ALA A 60 -7.99 -16.50 -6.07
CA ALA A 60 -6.95 -16.15 -5.10
C ALA A 60 -5.92 -17.27 -4.89
N ARG A 61 -6.22 -18.50 -5.32
CA ARG A 61 -5.29 -19.66 -5.28
C ARG A 61 -4.56 -19.88 -6.60
N THR A 62 -4.89 -19.10 -7.62
CA THR A 62 -4.24 -19.18 -8.93
C THR A 62 -3.00 -18.27 -8.90
N PRO A 63 -1.82 -18.78 -9.24
CA PRO A 63 -0.61 -17.97 -9.32
C PRO A 63 -0.76 -16.86 -10.37
N PRO A 64 -0.13 -15.69 -10.19
CA PRO A 64 -0.05 -14.69 -11.25
C PRO A 64 0.63 -15.28 -12.50
N SER A 65 0.11 -15.01 -13.70
CA SER A 65 0.56 -15.64 -14.95
C SER A 65 2.05 -15.46 -15.26
N ASP A 66 2.64 -14.33 -14.87
CA ASP A 66 4.04 -13.97 -15.13
C ASP A 66 4.92 -14.04 -13.87
N MET A 67 4.55 -14.87 -12.89
CA MET A 67 5.30 -14.97 -11.64
C MET A 67 6.60 -15.76 -11.81
N ILE A 68 7.73 -15.16 -11.44
CA ILE A 68 9.03 -15.85 -11.40
C ILE A 68 9.03 -16.90 -10.29
N TYR A 69 9.35 -18.14 -10.65
CA TYR A 69 9.52 -19.22 -9.67
C TYR A 69 10.93 -19.19 -9.08
N LEU A 70 11.05 -18.73 -7.84
CA LEU A 70 12.27 -18.87 -7.06
C LEU A 70 12.09 -20.00 -6.02
N PRO A 71 12.93 -21.06 -6.06
CA PRO A 71 12.72 -22.27 -5.27
C PRO A 71 12.60 -22.08 -3.75
N GLU A 72 13.25 -21.07 -3.19
CA GLU A 72 13.25 -20.82 -1.73
C GLU A 72 11.99 -20.11 -1.23
N ILE A 73 11.27 -19.41 -2.10
CA ILE A 73 10.10 -18.57 -1.72
C ILE A 73 8.79 -19.08 -2.29
N THR A 74 8.84 -19.87 -3.37
CA THR A 74 7.64 -20.33 -4.07
C THR A 74 7.31 -21.74 -3.63
N PRO A 75 6.09 -22.02 -3.17
CA PRO A 75 5.75 -23.37 -2.73
C PRO A 75 5.75 -24.33 -3.93
N PRO A 76 6.22 -25.58 -3.72
CA PRO A 76 6.40 -26.54 -4.81
C PRO A 76 5.10 -27.00 -5.47
N SER A 77 3.95 -26.71 -4.84
CA SER A 77 2.62 -27.02 -5.37
C SER A 77 2.22 -26.20 -6.59
N LEU A 78 3.00 -25.18 -6.95
CA LEU A 78 2.79 -24.33 -8.14
C LEU A 78 3.45 -24.89 -9.42
N ASN A 79 4.24 -25.95 -9.34
CA ASN A 79 5.10 -26.43 -10.44
C ASN A 79 4.39 -27.22 -11.56
N ASN A 80 3.06 -27.13 -11.65
CA ASN A 80 2.31 -28.07 -12.50
C ASN A 80 2.35 -27.71 -13.99
N ASP A 81 2.67 -26.46 -14.34
CA ASP A 81 2.78 -26.02 -15.72
C ASP A 81 4.17 -25.41 -15.98
N LYS A 82 4.90 -26.05 -16.89
CA LYS A 82 6.24 -25.69 -17.29
C LYS A 82 6.24 -24.40 -18.10
N THR A 83 6.34 -23.25 -17.45
CA THR A 83 6.91 -22.03 -18.05
C THR A 83 7.97 -21.48 -17.11
N VAL A 84 9.02 -22.29 -16.91
CA VAL A 84 10.31 -21.79 -16.44
C VAL A 84 10.80 -20.83 -17.52
N HIS A 85 10.47 -19.55 -17.40
CA HIS A 85 11.25 -18.50 -18.03
C HIS A 85 12.46 -18.29 -17.10
N PRO A 86 13.65 -18.83 -17.41
CA PRO A 86 14.85 -18.32 -16.77
C PRO A 86 14.87 -16.82 -17.05
N CYS A 87 15.17 -16.02 -16.02
CA CYS A 87 15.28 -14.58 -16.13
C CYS A 87 16.40 -14.21 -17.11
N ASN A 88 16.09 -14.16 -18.41
CA ASN A 88 16.96 -13.58 -19.41
C ASN A 88 16.80 -12.06 -19.33
N GLY A 89 17.62 -11.44 -18.47
CA GLY A 89 17.92 -10.01 -18.48
C GLY A 89 16.71 -9.08 -18.52
N HIS A 90 16.27 -8.63 -17.35
CA HIS A 90 15.36 -7.49 -17.23
C HIS A 90 16.05 -6.23 -17.79
N LYS A 91 15.87 -5.95 -19.09
CA LYS A 91 16.06 -4.60 -19.62
C LYS A 91 14.86 -3.81 -19.12
N VAL A 92 15.03 -3.12 -18.00
CA VAL A 92 14.14 -2.04 -17.58
C VAL A 92 13.98 -1.11 -18.79
N LYS A 93 12.80 -1.10 -19.40
CA LYS A 93 12.40 -0.05 -20.31
C LYS A 93 11.54 0.86 -19.48
N ASP A 94 12.20 1.84 -18.86
CA ASP A 94 11.53 2.90 -18.11
C ASP A 94 10.50 3.54 -19.04
N SER A 95 9.23 3.25 -18.79
CA SER A 95 8.10 3.87 -19.48
C SER A 95 6.98 4.05 -18.47
N LEU A 96 7.34 4.66 -17.33
CA LEU A 96 6.39 5.47 -16.58
C LEU A 96 6.37 6.83 -17.26
N ASN A 97 5.39 7.03 -18.15
CA ASN A 97 4.99 8.35 -18.59
C ASN A 97 4.37 9.07 -17.38
N VAL A 98 5.21 9.80 -16.65
CA VAL A 98 4.76 10.83 -15.70
C VAL A 98 4.69 12.13 -16.51
N PRO A 99 3.53 12.79 -16.63
CA PRO A 99 3.45 14.09 -17.27
C PRO A 99 4.15 15.12 -16.38
N GLU A 100 5.31 15.57 -16.86
CA GLU A 100 6.07 16.71 -16.37
C GLU A 100 5.27 18.00 -16.62
N SER A 101 4.85 18.67 -15.55
CA SER A 101 4.41 20.07 -15.61
C SER A 101 5.55 20.94 -15.11
N THR A 102 6.05 21.76 -16.02
CA THR A 102 7.13 22.73 -15.88
C THR A 102 6.77 23.84 -14.88
N SER A 103 7.74 24.33 -14.11
CA SER A 103 8.29 25.68 -14.36
C SER A 103 9.35 26.09 -13.31
N ASN A 104 10.47 26.61 -13.86
CA ASN A 104 11.32 27.70 -13.37
C ASN A 104 12.61 27.37 -12.59
N ASP A 105 13.70 27.41 -13.36
CA ASP A 105 14.86 28.30 -13.17
C ASP A 105 15.48 28.44 -11.77
N HIS A 106 16.69 27.91 -11.60
CA HIS A 106 17.91 28.72 -11.78
C HIS A 106 19.17 27.86 -11.63
N ASN A 107 20.03 27.97 -12.62
CA ASN A 107 21.43 27.55 -12.61
C ASN A 107 22.17 28.12 -11.38
N ARG A 108 22.61 27.28 -10.44
CA ARG A 108 23.78 27.61 -9.61
C ARG A 108 24.52 26.37 -9.14
N LEU A 109 25.63 26.13 -9.80
CA LEU A 109 26.79 25.39 -9.33
C LEU A 109 27.14 25.83 -7.88
N SER A 110 27.08 24.92 -6.91
CA SER A 110 27.85 25.05 -5.67
C SER A 110 28.12 23.68 -5.07
N LYS A 111 29.40 23.33 -4.97
CA LYS A 111 29.92 22.39 -3.97
C LYS A 111 29.40 22.83 -2.61
N GLY A 112 28.82 21.92 -1.85
CA GLY A 112 28.37 22.14 -0.49
C GLY A 112 28.00 20.81 0.14
N GLU A 113 28.94 20.26 0.90
CA GLU A 113 28.74 19.13 1.79
C GLU A 113 27.85 19.59 2.95
N GLU A 114 26.57 19.22 2.94
CA GLU A 114 25.71 19.36 4.12
C GLU A 114 24.91 18.06 4.25
N ALA A 115 25.23 17.29 5.30
CA ALA A 115 24.54 16.04 5.58
C ALA A 115 23.06 16.34 5.86
N PRO A 116 22.13 15.59 5.26
CA PRO A 116 20.73 15.77 5.56
C PRO A 116 20.50 15.30 7.00
N PHE A 117 20.17 16.26 7.87
CA PHE A 117 19.72 16.15 9.27
C PHE A 117 20.72 15.64 10.32
N GLU A 118 21.21 16.57 11.15
CA GLU A 118 21.83 16.30 12.45
C GLU A 118 20.71 15.93 13.46
N MET A 119 20.83 14.77 14.10
CA MET A 119 19.88 14.29 15.11
C MET A 119 20.38 14.73 16.49
N ASP A 120 19.78 15.77 17.05
CA ASP A 120 20.02 16.16 18.44
C ASP A 120 19.62 14.99 19.36
N ILE A 121 20.57 14.49 20.14
CA ILE A 121 20.39 13.47 21.20
C ILE A 121 20.53 14.09 22.59
#